data_AF-A0A959VRX5-F1
#
_entry.id   AF-A0A959VRX5-F1
#
_cell.length_a   1.000
_cell.length_b   1.000
_cell.length_c   1.000
_cell.angle_alpha   90.00
_cell.angle_beta   90.00
_cell.angle_gamma   90.00
#
_symmetry.space_group_name_H-M   'P 1'
#
loop_
_entity.id
_entity.type
_entity.pdbx_description
1 polymer ?
#
loop_
_entity_poly.entity_id
_entity_poly.type
_entity_poly.pdbx_seq_one_letter_code
_entity_poly.pdbx_strand_id
1 'polypeptide(L)'
;MPSGPEDITLARAAAKGDGPAFASLYESYERPIFNYLLRLLGDRHEAEDATQEAFLRVMAKLPELDLENLQFGPYLYTAARNAGYDVIAKRKRMEPSGAIPEEAEDPFRDGNSDLETDPERSALAESQEAAVQAANGRLPERQREVLALR
;
A
#
# COMPACT_ATOMS: atom_id res chain seq x y z
N MET A 1 17.00 5.59 0.62
CA MET A 1 15.73 4.99 0.13
C MET A 1 16.10 4.01 -0.98
N PRO A 2 15.44 2.85 -1.12
CA PRO A 2 15.43 2.17 -2.40
C PRO A 2 14.72 3.12 -3.36
N SER A 3 15.51 3.82 -4.16
CA SER A 3 15.02 4.85 -5.07
C SER A 3 15.99 4.89 -6.22
N GLY A 4 15.65 4.16 -7.27
CA GLY A 4 16.42 4.17 -8.50
C GLY A 4 15.57 3.72 -9.71
N PRO A 5 16.07 3.97 -10.93
CA PRO A 5 15.55 3.35 -12.17
C PRO A 5 15.56 1.81 -12.15
N GLU A 6 16.22 1.22 -11.16
CA GLU A 6 16.22 -0.22 -10.90
C GLU A 6 14.86 -0.73 -10.40
N ASP A 7 14.15 0.02 -9.54
CA ASP A 7 12.85 -0.41 -8.99
C ASP A 7 11.81 -0.61 -10.09
N ILE A 8 11.76 0.31 -11.07
CA ILE A 8 10.83 0.18 -12.19
C ILE A 8 11.21 -0.95 -13.13
N THR A 9 12.51 -1.25 -13.26
CA THR A 9 13.00 -2.38 -14.04
C THR A 9 12.59 -3.70 -13.38
N LEU A 10 12.76 -3.80 -12.06
CA LEU A 10 12.30 -4.94 -11.26
C LEU A 10 10.77 -5.07 -11.31
N ALA A 11 10.03 -3.96 -11.22
CA ALA A 11 8.57 -3.97 -11.30
C ALA A 11 8.09 -4.47 -12.67
N ARG A 12 8.74 -4.07 -13.76
CA ARG A 12 8.45 -4.58 -15.11
C ARG A 12 8.74 -6.06 -15.28
N ALA A 13 9.81 -6.56 -14.67
CA ALA A 13 10.11 -7.99 -14.67
C ALA A 13 9.08 -8.76 -13.84
N ALA A 14 8.77 -8.28 -12.63
CA ALA A 14 7.77 -8.86 -11.73
C ALA A 14 6.38 -8.91 -12.38
N ALA A 15 5.97 -7.88 -13.11
CA ALA A 15 4.71 -7.84 -13.84
C ALA A 15 4.60 -8.89 -14.96
N LYS A 16 5.75 -9.39 -15.44
CA LYS A 16 5.84 -10.50 -16.41
C LYS A 16 5.94 -11.88 -15.74
N GLY A 17 5.85 -11.94 -14.41
CA GLY A 17 5.94 -13.17 -13.62
C GLY A 17 7.34 -13.51 -13.11
N ASP A 18 8.29 -12.58 -13.16
CA ASP A 18 9.62 -12.76 -12.56
C ASP A 18 9.53 -12.69 -11.02
N GLY A 19 9.39 -13.85 -10.38
CA GLY A 19 9.34 -13.97 -8.93
C GLY A 19 10.57 -13.40 -8.22
N PRO A 20 11.81 -13.72 -8.65
CA PRO A 20 13.03 -13.09 -8.12
C PRO A 20 13.02 -11.56 -8.18
N ALA A 21 12.52 -10.96 -9.26
CA ALA A 21 12.43 -9.50 -9.35
C ALA A 21 11.47 -8.91 -8.31
N PHE A 22 10.34 -9.57 -8.05
CA PHE A 22 9.42 -9.16 -6.99
C PHE A 22 10.04 -9.36 -5.59
N ALA A 23 10.81 -10.43 -5.38
CA ALA A 23 11.51 -10.67 -4.12
C ALA A 23 12.51 -9.54 -3.80
N SER A 24 13.27 -9.06 -4.78
CA SER A 24 14.18 -7.92 -4.60
C SER A 24 13.44 -6.63 -4.20
N LEU A 25 12.26 -6.39 -4.77
CA LEU A 25 11.39 -5.29 -4.36
C LEU A 25 10.88 -5.50 -2.94
N TYR A 26 10.46 -6.72 -2.59
CA TYR A 26 10.01 -7.06 -1.25
C TYR A 26 11.10 -6.79 -0.21
N GLU A 27 12.31 -7.32 -0.39
CA GLU A 27 13.44 -7.13 0.53
C GLU A 27 13.78 -5.65 0.76
N SER A 28 13.61 -4.82 -0.28
CA SER A 28 13.89 -3.39 -0.22
C SER A 28 12.83 -2.61 0.56
N TYR A 29 11.57 -3.03 0.48
CA TYR A 29 10.43 -2.25 0.97
C TYR A 29 9.69 -2.87 2.17
N GLU A 30 9.91 -4.15 2.51
CA GLU A 30 9.22 -4.84 3.61
C GLU A 30 9.35 -4.06 4.91
N ARG A 31 10.58 -3.79 5.34
CA ARG A 31 10.85 -3.14 6.62
C ARG A 31 10.34 -1.68 6.68
N PRO A 32 10.53 -0.83 5.64
CA PRO A 32 9.90 0.49 5.58
C PRO A 32 8.37 0.45 5.68
N ILE A 33 7.72 -0.44 4.92
CA ILE A 33 6.25 -0.56 4.89
C ILE A 33 5.71 -1.10 6.22
N PHE A 34 6.37 -2.11 6.78
CA PHE A 34 6.04 -2.64 8.10
C PHE A 34 6.12 -1.56 9.18
N ASN A 35 7.18 -0.76 9.21
CA ASN A 35 7.32 0.31 10.20
C ASN A 35 6.25 1.40 10.02
N TYR A 36 5.91 1.73 8.78
CA TYR A 36 4.82 2.66 8.47
C TYR A 36 3.48 2.14 9.03
N LEU A 37 3.14 0.89 8.73
CA LEU A 37 1.91 0.25 9.20
C LEU A 37 1.89 0.03 10.71
N LEU A 38 3.04 -0.29 11.32
CA LEU A 38 3.16 -0.42 12.76
C LEU A 38 2.85 0.89 13.48
N ARG A 39 3.33 2.01 12.93
CA ARG A 39 3.04 3.35 13.47
C ARG A 39 1.57 3.74 13.26
N LEU A 40 0.96 3.33 12.16
CA LEU A 40 -0.45 3.59 11.85
C LEU A 40 -1.41 2.76 12.70
N LEU A 41 -1.14 1.46 12.88
CA LEU A 41 -2.05 0.51 13.53
C LEU A 41 -1.81 0.38 15.03
N GLY A 42 -0.59 0.64 15.50
CA GLY A 42 -0.20 0.48 16.90
C GLY A 42 -0.19 -0.98 17.39
N ASP A 43 -0.46 -1.94 16.51
CA ASP A 43 -0.44 -3.37 16.79
C ASP A 43 0.51 -4.08 15.82
N ARG A 44 1.38 -4.93 16.36
CA ARG A 44 2.41 -5.60 15.57
C ARG A 44 1.84 -6.66 14.64
N HIS A 45 0.90 -7.47 15.11
CA HIS A 45 0.35 -8.57 14.31
C HIS A 45 -0.47 -8.03 13.14
N GLU A 46 -1.29 -7.02 13.40
CA GLU A 46 -2.05 -6.37 12.34
C GLU A 46 -1.16 -5.63 11.35
N ALA A 47 -0.03 -5.07 11.78
CA ALA A 47 0.95 -4.45 10.88
C ALA A 47 1.67 -5.48 10.01
N GLU A 48 2.02 -6.65 10.54
CA GLU A 48 2.58 -7.78 9.78
C GLU A 48 1.57 -8.25 8.71
N ASP A 49 0.31 -8.45 9.11
CA ASP A 49 -0.77 -8.86 8.20
C ASP A 49 -1.05 -7.81 7.11
N ALA A 50 -1.16 -6.54 7.48
CA ALA A 50 -1.41 -5.45 6.54
C ALA A 50 -0.23 -5.25 5.56
N THR A 51 1.00 -5.51 6.00
CA THR A 51 2.19 -5.45 5.15
C THR A 51 2.10 -6.53 4.08
N GLN A 52 1.84 -7.78 4.49
CA GLN A 52 1.66 -8.90 3.55
C GLN A 52 0.55 -8.61 2.54
N GLU A 53 -0.61 -8.15 3.03
CA GLU A 53 -1.75 -7.80 2.18
C GLU A 53 -1.39 -6.70 1.16
N ALA A 54 -0.65 -5.66 1.57
CA ALA A 54 -0.21 -4.61 0.67
C ALA A 54 0.66 -5.16 -0.47
N PHE A 55 1.66 -5.99 -0.16
CA PHE A 55 2.50 -6.61 -1.18
C PHE A 55 1.73 -7.56 -2.10
N LEU A 56 0.80 -8.36 -1.55
CA LEU A 56 -0.05 -9.25 -2.35
C LEU A 56 -0.94 -8.46 -3.32
N ARG A 57 -1.54 -7.35 -2.88
CA ARG A 57 -2.32 -6.46 -3.75
C ARG A 57 -1.47 -5.88 -4.87
N VAL A 58 -0.28 -5.39 -4.54
CA VAL A 58 0.65 -4.84 -5.52
C VAL A 58 1.09 -5.92 -6.52
N MET A 59 1.44 -7.11 -6.06
CA MET A 59 1.82 -8.24 -6.93
C MET A 59 0.70 -8.62 -7.89
N ALA A 60 -0.54 -8.71 -7.39
CA ALA A 60 -1.71 -9.06 -8.21
C ALA A 60 -2.04 -7.99 -9.25
N LYS A 61 -1.79 -6.71 -8.92
CA LYS A 61 -2.11 -5.57 -9.80
C LYS A 61 -1.01 -5.20 -10.77
N LEU A 62 0.25 -5.50 -10.45
CA LEU A 62 1.41 -5.16 -11.28
C LEU A 62 1.24 -5.46 -12.78
N PRO A 63 0.69 -6.63 -13.20
CA PRO A 63 0.48 -6.95 -14.61
C PRO A 63 -0.55 -6.07 -15.34
N GLU A 64 -1.45 -5.41 -14.60
CA GLU A 64 -2.52 -4.56 -15.13
C GLU A 64 -2.13 -3.07 -15.20
N LEU A 65 -0.99 -2.69 -14.60
CA LEU A 65 -0.58 -1.29 -14.48
C LEU A 65 0.17 -0.79 -15.73
N ASP A 66 0.04 0.51 -16.00
CA ASP A 66 0.96 1.22 -16.89
C ASP A 66 2.29 1.46 -16.15
N LEU A 67 3.30 0.67 -16.51
CA LEU A 67 4.63 0.70 -15.91
C LEU A 67 5.60 1.67 -16.62
N GLU A 68 5.14 2.46 -17.59
CA GLU A 68 6.00 3.47 -18.23
C GLU A 68 6.30 4.64 -17.29
N ASN A 69 5.29 5.06 -16.51
CA ASN A 69 5.37 6.22 -15.62
C ASN A 69 5.17 5.87 -14.13
N LEU A 70 5.09 4.57 -13.80
CA LEU A 70 4.86 4.13 -12.42
C LEU A 70 6.08 4.41 -11.53
N GLN A 71 5.84 5.08 -10.41
CA GLN A 71 6.78 5.11 -9.30
C GLN A 71 6.39 4.02 -8.30
N PHE A 72 7.15 2.91 -8.28
CA PHE A 72 6.81 1.72 -7.49
C PHE A 72 6.68 2.01 -5.99
N GLY A 73 7.63 2.76 -5.41
CA GLY A 73 7.61 3.13 -3.99
C GLY A 73 6.31 3.83 -3.58
N PRO A 74 5.97 4.99 -4.17
CA PRO A 74 4.69 5.67 -3.92
C PRO A 74 3.47 4.77 -4.12
N TYR A 75 3.45 3.96 -5.18
CA TYR A 75 2.37 3.01 -5.41
C TYR A 75 2.19 2.01 -4.26
N LEU A 76 3.30 1.45 -3.76
CA LEU A 76 3.32 0.52 -2.64
C LEU A 76 2.90 1.19 -1.33
N TYR A 77 3.33 2.42 -1.06
CA TYR A 77 2.87 3.17 0.12
C TYR A 77 1.36 3.43 0.09
N THR A 78 0.80 3.75 -1.08
CA THR A 78 -0.66 3.88 -1.23
C THR A 78 -1.38 2.55 -0.97
N ALA A 79 -0.84 1.43 -1.46
CA ALA A 79 -1.39 0.11 -1.16
C ALA A 79 -1.33 -0.23 0.34
N ALA A 80 -0.21 0.08 1.01
CA ALA A 80 -0.03 -0.10 2.44
C ALA A 80 -1.01 0.75 3.25
N ARG A 81 -1.13 2.05 2.92
CA ARG A 81 -2.10 2.95 3.53
C ARG A 81 -3.52 2.39 3.47
N ASN A 82 -3.94 1.91 2.30
CA ASN A 82 -5.26 1.30 2.13
C ASN A 82 -5.44 0.04 2.97
N ALA A 83 -4.44 -0.85 3.02
CA ALA A 83 -4.48 -2.03 3.88
C ALA A 83 -4.60 -1.66 5.38
N GLY A 84 -3.88 -0.63 5.82
CA GLY A 84 -4.00 -0.11 7.19
C GLY A 84 -5.40 0.43 7.50
N TYR A 85 -5.99 1.22 6.60
CA TYR A 85 -7.36 1.73 6.79
C TYR A 85 -8.41 0.62 6.76
N ASP A 86 -8.22 -0.45 5.98
CA ASP A 86 -9.10 -1.60 6.00
C ASP A 86 -9.13 -2.27 7.38
N VAL A 87 -7.97 -2.37 8.04
CA VAL A 87 -7.83 -2.88 9.40
C VAL A 87 -8.55 -1.97 10.40
N ILE A 88 -8.33 -0.66 10.33
CA ILE A 88 -8.99 0.33 11.20
C ILE A 88 -10.52 0.26 11.03
N ALA A 89 -11.01 0.19 9.79
CA ALA A 89 -12.43 0.05 9.50
C ALA A 89 -13.00 -1.27 10.04
N LYS A 90 -12.22 -2.36 10.00
CA LYS A 90 -12.59 -3.66 10.56
C LYS A 90 -12.69 -3.61 12.09
N ARG A 91 -11.73 -2.97 12.79
CA ARG A 91 -11.78 -2.74 14.25
C ARG A 91 -13.07 -2.01 14.65
N LYS A 92 -13.40 -0.93 13.95
CA LYS A 92 -14.63 -0.14 14.21
C LYS A 92 -15.91 -0.96 14.08
N ARG A 93 -15.97 -1.95 13.18
CA ARG A 93 -17.15 -2.84 13.05
C ARG A 93 -17.25 -3.88 14.16
N MET A 94 -16.14 -4.21 14.83
CA MET A 94 -16.10 -5.22 15.88
C MET A 94 -16.32 -4.66 17.29
N GLU A 95 -16.17 -3.35 17.51
CA GLU A 95 -16.48 -2.75 18.82
C GLU A 95 -18.00 -2.56 19.02
N PRO A 96 -18.61 -3.23 20.01
CA PRO A 96 -20.04 -3.12 20.29
C PRO A 96 -20.31 -1.96 21.25
N SER A 97 -20.01 -0.72 20.87
CA SER A 97 -20.44 0.51 21.56
C SER A 97 -19.84 1.71 20.84
N GLY A 98 -20.62 2.79 20.70
CA GLY A 98 -20.26 4.03 19.99
C GLY A 98 -19.17 4.88 20.66
N ALA A 99 -18.01 4.29 20.92
CA ALA A 99 -16.79 5.05 21.11
C ALA A 99 -16.37 5.60 19.74
N ILE A 100 -16.10 6.90 19.67
CA ILE A 100 -15.43 7.54 18.54
C ILE A 100 -13.97 7.64 18.95
N PRO A 101 -13.07 6.79 18.42
CA PRO A 101 -11.67 7.13 18.42
C PRO A 101 -11.44 8.22 17.38
N GLU A 102 -10.67 9.23 17.79
CA GLU A 102 -10.08 10.30 17.00
C GLU A 102 -9.68 9.77 15.62
N GLU A 103 -10.08 10.49 14.55
CA GLU A 103 -9.64 10.18 13.18
C GLU A 103 -8.16 9.80 13.27
N ALA A 104 -7.79 8.59 12.81
CA ALA A 104 -6.40 8.19 12.81
C ALA A 104 -5.66 9.20 11.93
N GLU A 105 -5.12 10.24 12.56
CA GLU A 105 -4.30 11.24 11.93
C GLU A 105 -3.15 10.45 11.36
N ASP A 106 -3.12 10.32 10.05
CA ASP A 106 -2.00 9.71 9.37
C ASP A 106 -0.77 10.53 9.81
N PRO A 107 0.16 9.96 10.60
CA PRO A 107 1.26 10.74 11.17
C PRO A 107 2.23 11.23 10.09
N PHE A 108 1.96 10.90 8.82
CA PHE A 108 2.65 11.35 7.63
C PHE A 108 1.79 12.26 6.74
N ARG A 109 0.55 12.63 7.15
CA ARG A 109 -0.35 13.52 6.39
C ARG A 109 0.15 14.96 6.29
N ASP A 110 0.85 15.43 7.32
CA ASP A 110 1.30 16.83 7.46
C ASP A 110 2.83 16.96 7.59
N GLY A 111 3.59 15.96 7.14
CA GLY A 111 5.04 15.97 7.31
C GLY A 111 5.75 15.03 6.37
N ASN A 112 5.99 15.50 5.15
CA ASN A 112 7.30 15.43 4.51
C ASN A 112 7.98 14.04 4.65
N SER A 113 7.51 13.04 3.90
CA SER A 113 8.50 12.10 3.35
C SER A 113 9.35 12.93 2.40
N ASP A 114 10.68 12.83 2.44
CA ASP A 114 11.68 13.52 1.61
C ASP A 114 11.51 13.31 0.08
N LEU A 115 10.33 13.58 -0.45
CA LEU A 115 9.85 13.40 -1.82
C LEU A 115 9.25 14.72 -2.37
N GLU A 116 9.00 15.72 -1.53
CA GLU A 116 8.37 17.00 -1.90
C GLU A 116 9.38 18.16 -1.99
N THR A 117 10.25 18.15 -2.99
CA THR A 117 10.93 19.39 -3.42
C THR A 117 10.87 19.56 -4.93
N ASP A 118 9.71 19.30 -5.53
CA ASP A 118 9.44 19.71 -6.90
C ASP A 118 7.94 20.01 -7.11
N PRO A 119 7.52 21.28 -7.20
CA PRO A 119 6.12 21.66 -7.36
C PRO A 119 5.48 21.13 -8.65
N GLU A 120 6.27 20.72 -9.65
CA GLU A 120 5.75 20.05 -10.85
C GLU A 120 5.37 18.58 -10.58
N ARG A 121 5.94 17.93 -9.55
CA ARG A 121 5.65 16.53 -9.20
C ARG A 121 4.40 16.37 -8.34
N SER A 122 4.00 17.37 -7.56
CA SER A 122 2.77 17.31 -6.74
C SER A 122 1.50 17.21 -7.59
N ALA A 123 1.45 17.91 -8.74
CA ALA A 123 0.32 17.79 -9.67
C ALA A 123 0.25 16.41 -10.35
N LEU A 124 1.40 15.79 -10.59
CA LEU A 124 1.47 14.42 -11.11
C LEU A 124 1.07 13.41 -10.03
N ALA A 125 1.48 13.63 -8.78
CA ALA A 125 1.12 12.79 -7.64
C ALA A 125 -0.40 12.77 -7.38
N GLU A 126 -1.08 13.91 -7.43
CA GLU A 126 -2.55 13.97 -7.27
C GLU A 126 -3.30 13.22 -8.41
N SER A 127 -2.84 13.36 -9.65
CA SER A 127 -3.38 12.62 -10.80
C SER A 127 -3.14 11.11 -10.66
N GLN A 128 -1.95 10.73 -10.18
CA GLN A 128 -1.58 9.35 -9.91
C GLN A 128 -2.37 8.77 -8.74
N GLU A 129 -2.61 9.53 -7.67
CA GLU A 129 -3.45 9.09 -6.55
C GLU A 129 -4.85 8.72 -7.02
N ALA A 130 -5.47 9.50 -7.92
CA ALA A 130 -6.76 9.17 -8.49
C ALA A 130 -6.73 7.89 -9.34
N ALA A 131 -5.69 7.70 -10.16
CA ALA A 131 -5.51 6.49 -10.97
C ALA A 131 -5.22 5.25 -10.13
N VAL A 132 -4.42 5.40 -9.06
CA VAL A 132 -4.08 4.34 -8.10
C VAL A 132 -5.30 4.00 -7.23
N GLN A 133 -6.07 4.98 -6.77
CA GLN A 133 -7.34 4.75 -6.08
C GLN A 133 -8.37 4.08 -7.00
N ALA A 134 -8.43 4.43 -8.28
CA ALA A 134 -9.31 3.76 -9.24
C ALA A 134 -8.88 2.30 -9.53
N ALA A 135 -7.57 2.04 -9.61
CA ALA A 135 -7.02 0.70 -9.82
C ALA A 135 -7.15 -0.20 -8.57
N ASN A 136 -7.02 0.39 -7.37
CA ASN A 136 -7.07 -0.29 -6.07
C ASN A 136 -8.51 -0.36 -5.51
N GLY A 137 -9.40 0.53 -5.92
CA GLY A 137 -10.83 0.54 -5.56
C GLY A 137 -11.66 -0.58 -6.22
N ARG A 138 -11.03 -1.38 -7.09
CA ARG A 138 -11.64 -2.55 -7.75
C ARG A 138 -10.86 -3.82 -7.44
N LEU A 139 -10.81 -4.23 -6.17
CA LEU A 139 -10.71 -5.63 -5.67
C LEU A 139 -10.27 -5.62 -4.18
N PRO A 140 -10.78 -6.48 -3.27
CA PRO A 140 -12.10 -7.12 -3.26
C PRO A 140 -12.80 -7.10 -1.88
N GLU A 141 -14.10 -6.73 -1.84
CA GLU A 141 -15.07 -7.35 -0.92
C GLU A 141 -15.37 -8.84 -1.26
N ARG A 142 -14.64 -9.42 -2.23
CA ARG A 142 -14.73 -10.81 -2.71
C ARG A 142 -13.81 -11.83 -1.99
N GLN A 143 -13.27 -11.53 -0.82
CA GLN A 143 -12.67 -12.55 0.05
C GLN A 143 -13.49 -12.84 1.32
N ARG A 144 -14.78 -12.43 1.34
CA ARG A 144 -15.68 -12.74 2.47
C ARG A 144 -16.40 -14.09 2.35
N GLU A 145 -16.29 -14.81 1.23
CA GLU A 145 -17.04 -16.06 1.01
C GLU A 145 -16.31 -17.34 1.44
N VAL A 146 -15.00 -17.33 1.69
CA VAL A 146 -14.26 -18.56 2.06
C VAL A 146 -14.22 -18.81 3.59
N LEU A 147 -14.58 -17.82 4.40
CA LEU A 147 -14.65 -17.94 5.87
C LEU A 147 -16.05 -18.24 6.43
N ALA A 148 -17.07 -18.41 5.57
CA ALA A 148 -18.43 -18.76 5.97
C ALA A 148 -18.79 -20.25 5.73
N LEU A 149 -17.83 -21.07 5.33
CA LEU A 149 -18.00 -22.50 5.01
C LEU A 149 -17.10 -23.43 5.83
N ARG A 150 -16.85 -23.10 7.10
CA ARG A 150 -16.52 -24.06 8.16
C ARG A 150 -17.06 -23.61 9.51
#